data_AF-A0A1Z9HAD6-F1
#
_entry.id   AF-A0A1Z9HAD6-F1
#
_cell.length_a   1.000
_cell.length_b   1.000
_cell.length_c   1.000
_cell.angle_alpha   90.00
_cell.angle_beta   90.00
_cell.angle_gamma   90.00
#
_symmetry.space_group_name_H-M   'P 1'
#
loop_
_entity.id
_entity.type
_entity.pdbx_description
1 polymer ?
#
loop_
_entity_poly.entity_id
_entity_poly.type
_entity_poly.pdbx_seq_one_letter_code
_entity_poly.pdbx_strand_id
1 'polypeptide(L)'
;MTLESNLNPNDIDPPPRIMGSLVLIHAVSGLCCGVFGLIQMAQPDFFATQFVPGYEGPDVPQAIKLVGILAMAPLPLLVILEAMAGIGLITASRQAVARLRWWSIFRALLAALGLILGVLTKEANIDFQLEMYEAMEASLGPGVPFPSDPQQVEQSYNFGLLVALLLGLAAPIGVGLWLMGGRGTRLQERLDMWRVATGGRP
;
A
#
# COMPACT_ATOMS: atom_id res chain seq x y z
N MET A 1 -45.79 -13.33 -9.33
CA MET A 1 -45.72 -11.97 -9.89
C MET A 1 -44.25 -11.62 -10.06
N THR A 2 -43.77 -11.63 -11.29
CA THR A 2 -42.46 -11.07 -11.65
C THR A 2 -42.58 -9.56 -11.53
N LEU A 3 -42.05 -9.00 -10.44
CA LEU A 3 -41.77 -7.58 -10.33
C LEU A 3 -40.67 -7.25 -11.35
N GLU A 4 -41.05 -7.08 -12.61
CA GLU A 4 -40.28 -6.22 -13.51
C GLU A 4 -40.27 -4.85 -12.84
N SER A 5 -39.09 -4.41 -12.42
CA SER A 5 -38.96 -3.20 -11.62
C SER A 5 -39.48 -2.02 -12.42
N ASN A 6 -40.48 -1.31 -11.91
CA ASN A 6 -40.87 0.03 -12.36
C ASN A 6 -39.78 1.09 -12.08
N LEU A 7 -38.53 0.67 -11.92
CA LEU A 7 -37.38 1.53 -11.69
C LEU A 7 -36.94 2.10 -13.03
N ASN A 8 -37.32 3.35 -13.29
CA ASN A 8 -36.83 4.12 -14.43
C ASN A 8 -35.34 4.42 -14.22
N PRO A 9 -34.45 4.00 -15.14
CA PRO A 9 -33.00 4.24 -15.03
C PRO A 9 -32.62 5.72 -14.94
N ASN A 10 -33.46 6.62 -15.46
CA ASN A 10 -33.21 8.06 -15.44
C ASN A 10 -33.43 8.69 -14.05
N ASP A 11 -34.10 7.99 -13.14
CA ASP A 11 -34.42 8.47 -11.79
C ASP A 11 -33.43 7.92 -10.74
N ILE A 12 -32.45 7.12 -11.15
CA ILE A 12 -31.44 6.52 -10.28
C ILE A 12 -30.10 7.18 -10.57
N ASP A 13 -29.35 7.47 -9.52
CA ASP A 13 -28.00 7.98 -9.72
C ASP A 13 -27.10 6.91 -10.39
N PRO A 14 -26.32 7.26 -11.42
CA PRO A 14 -25.41 6.33 -12.09
C PRO A 14 -24.33 5.79 -11.13
N PRO A 15 -23.62 4.71 -11.53
CA PRO A 15 -22.53 4.16 -10.73
C PRO A 15 -21.48 5.23 -10.46
N PRO A 16 -20.78 5.20 -9.31
CA PRO A 16 -19.83 6.23 -8.92
C PRO A 16 -18.51 6.10 -9.71
N ARG A 17 -18.56 6.41 -11.01
CA ARG A 17 -17.44 6.24 -11.96
C ARG A 17 -16.20 7.03 -11.54
N ILE A 18 -16.36 8.25 -11.02
CA ILE A 18 -15.26 9.08 -10.51
C ILE A 18 -14.52 8.37 -9.36
N MET A 19 -15.26 7.82 -8.39
CA MET A 19 -14.67 7.06 -7.28
C MET A 19 -13.94 5.82 -7.79
N GLY A 20 -14.54 5.08 -8.73
CA GLY A 20 -13.90 3.92 -9.36
C GLY A 20 -12.60 4.28 -10.10
N SER A 21 -12.57 5.41 -10.81
CA SER A 21 -11.37 5.92 -11.48
C SER A 21 -10.28 6.34 -10.50
N LEU A 22 -10.62 7.00 -9.39
CA LEU A 22 -9.66 7.38 -8.35
C LEU A 22 -9.04 6.15 -7.69
N VAL A 23 -9.84 5.12 -7.39
CA VAL A 23 -9.37 3.83 -6.86
C VAL A 23 -8.41 3.16 -7.86
N LEU A 24 -8.70 3.22 -9.16
CA LEU A 24 -7.81 2.66 -10.19
C LEU A 24 -6.47 3.42 -10.29
N ILE A 25 -6.50 4.76 -10.23
CA ILE A 25 -5.27 5.56 -10.22
C ILE A 25 -4.42 5.21 -9.00
N HIS A 26 -5.04 5.09 -7.82
CA HIS A 26 -4.34 4.67 -6.60
C HIS A 26 -3.71 3.29 -6.78
N ALA A 27 -4.48 2.31 -7.26
CA ALA A 27 -4.00 0.96 -7.51
C ALA A 27 -2.78 0.94 -8.46
N VAL A 28 -2.81 1.68 -9.58
CA VAL A 28 -1.68 1.75 -10.52
C VAL A 28 -0.44 2.37 -9.87
N SER A 29 -0.58 3.49 -9.16
CA SER A 29 0.54 4.08 -8.43
C SER A 29 1.11 3.13 -7.38
N GLY A 30 0.23 2.41 -6.66
CA GLY A 30 0.62 1.39 -5.69
C GLY A 30 1.35 0.21 -6.32
N LEU A 31 0.98 -0.19 -7.55
CA LEU A 31 1.67 -1.26 -8.30
C LEU A 31 3.12 -0.86 -8.58
N CYS A 32 3.31 0.35 -9.09
CA CYS A 32 4.64 0.87 -9.41
C CYS A 32 5.51 0.90 -8.15
N CYS A 33 4.98 1.39 -7.03
CA CYS A 33 5.70 1.38 -5.75
C CYS A 33 6.03 -0.04 -5.26
N GLY A 34 5.07 -0.98 -5.34
CA GLY A 34 5.27 -2.35 -4.90
C GLY A 34 6.30 -3.11 -5.73
N VAL A 35 6.25 -2.96 -7.05
CA VAL A 35 7.23 -3.59 -7.97
C VAL A 35 8.61 -2.97 -7.78
N PHE A 36 8.71 -1.64 -7.71
CA PHE A 36 9.98 -0.96 -7.48
C PHE A 36 10.61 -1.39 -6.15
N GLY A 37 9.81 -1.43 -5.07
CA GLY A 37 10.28 -1.88 -3.76
C GLY A 37 10.74 -3.35 -3.77
N LEU A 38 10.07 -4.24 -4.50
CA LEU A 38 10.50 -5.63 -4.65
C LEU A 38 11.85 -5.75 -5.38
N ILE A 39 12.05 -4.98 -6.45
CA ILE A 39 13.32 -4.97 -7.19
C ILE A 39 14.43 -4.42 -6.28
N GLN A 40 14.17 -3.33 -5.56
CA GLN A 40 15.11 -2.74 -4.61
C GLN A 40 15.51 -3.74 -3.51
N MET A 41 14.57 -4.51 -2.96
CA MET A 41 14.88 -5.52 -1.93
C MET A 41 15.61 -6.75 -2.49
N ALA A 42 15.38 -7.09 -3.76
CA ALA A 42 16.09 -8.18 -4.42
C ALA A 42 17.54 -7.83 -4.75
N GLN A 43 17.82 -6.55 -5.06
CA GLN A 43 19.14 -6.06 -5.45
C GLN A 43 19.48 -4.71 -4.79
N PRO A 44 19.58 -4.65 -3.45
CA PRO A 44 19.77 -3.37 -2.74
C PRO A 44 21.11 -2.72 -3.08
N ASP A 45 22.15 -3.53 -3.26
CA ASP A 45 23.53 -3.09 -3.51
C ASP A 45 23.66 -2.44 -4.90
N PHE A 46 22.95 -3.00 -5.90
CA PHE A 46 22.82 -2.38 -7.22
C PHE A 46 22.13 -1.02 -7.14
N PHE A 47 21.10 -0.87 -6.30
CA PHE A 47 20.43 0.42 -6.13
C PHE A 47 21.32 1.45 -5.44
N ALA A 48 22.00 1.08 -4.36
CA ALA A 48 22.86 2.00 -3.62
C ALA A 48 23.98 2.59 -4.50
N THR A 49 24.61 1.75 -5.34
CA THR A 49 25.68 2.16 -6.26
C THR A 49 25.23 3.08 -7.40
N GLN A 50 23.93 3.13 -7.72
CA GLN A 50 23.39 4.08 -8.72
C GLN A 50 23.28 5.51 -8.18
N PHE A 51 23.14 5.68 -6.86
CA PHE A 51 22.93 7.00 -6.23
C PHE A 51 24.19 7.55 -5.55
N VAL A 52 25.10 6.67 -5.12
CA VAL A 52 26.35 7.06 -4.46
C VAL A 52 27.54 6.48 -5.25
N PRO A 53 28.23 7.31 -6.06
CA PRO A 53 29.38 6.86 -6.84
C PRO A 53 30.51 6.33 -5.94
N GLY A 54 30.98 5.10 -6.19
CA GLY A 54 32.07 4.48 -5.42
C GLY A 54 31.66 3.92 -4.06
N TYR A 55 30.36 3.76 -3.81
CA TYR A 55 29.86 3.09 -2.61
C TYR A 55 30.17 1.59 -2.64
N GLU A 56 31.05 1.15 -1.74
CA GLU A 56 31.35 -0.26 -1.42
C GLU A 56 30.84 -0.61 0.00
N GLY A 57 29.71 -0.03 0.41
CA GLY A 57 29.22 -0.21 1.77
C GLY A 57 28.74 -1.62 2.08
N PRO A 58 28.29 -1.83 3.33
CA PRO A 58 28.00 -3.16 3.86
C PRO A 58 26.94 -3.91 3.04
N ASP A 59 27.10 -5.23 2.93
CA ASP A 59 26.08 -6.10 2.38
C ASP A 59 24.81 -6.02 3.24
N VAL A 60 23.65 -5.80 2.61
CA VAL A 60 22.40 -5.80 3.38
C VAL A 60 22.19 -7.17 4.05
N PRO A 61 21.96 -7.23 5.38
CA PRO A 61 21.70 -8.48 6.09
C PRO A 61 20.59 -9.32 5.45
N GLN A 62 20.81 -10.64 5.34
CA GLN A 62 19.84 -11.56 4.73
C GLN A 62 18.48 -11.54 5.42
N ALA A 63 18.45 -11.32 6.74
CA ALA A 63 17.21 -11.16 7.49
C ALA A 63 16.40 -9.95 7.01
N ILE A 64 17.05 -8.82 6.73
CA ILE A 64 16.42 -7.60 6.21
C ILE A 64 15.92 -7.83 4.77
N LYS A 65 16.72 -8.49 3.92
CA LYS A 65 16.32 -8.87 2.55
C LYS A 65 15.05 -9.73 2.55
N LEU A 66 15.04 -10.80 3.34
CA LEU A 66 13.91 -11.73 3.43
C LEU A 66 12.66 -11.04 3.97
N VAL A 67 12.81 -10.26 5.05
CA VAL A 67 11.71 -9.50 5.65
C VAL A 67 11.15 -8.48 4.67
N GLY A 68 12.01 -7.75 3.95
CA GLY A 68 11.61 -6.80 2.91
C GLY A 68 10.81 -7.48 1.80
N ILE A 69 11.27 -8.62 1.29
CA ILE A 69 10.55 -9.38 0.25
C ILE A 69 9.21 -9.88 0.79
N LEU A 70 9.16 -10.47 1.99
CA LEU A 70 7.92 -10.99 2.57
C LEU A 70 6.90 -9.88 2.86
N ALA A 71 7.34 -8.69 3.23
CA ALA A 71 6.48 -7.53 3.46
C ALA A 71 5.97 -6.92 2.14
N MET A 72 6.80 -6.90 1.09
CA MET A 72 6.46 -6.26 -0.20
C MET A 72 5.74 -7.19 -1.18
N ALA A 73 5.99 -8.50 -1.14
CA ALA A 73 5.40 -9.48 -2.07
C ALA A 73 3.86 -9.56 -2.05
N PRO A 74 3.18 -9.30 -0.94
CA PRO A 74 1.72 -9.23 -0.92
C PRO A 74 1.14 -7.94 -1.53
N LEU A 75 1.94 -6.88 -1.70
CA LEU A 75 1.46 -5.58 -2.22
C LEU A 75 0.89 -5.67 -3.65
N PRO A 76 1.52 -6.36 -4.63
CA PRO A 76 0.93 -6.59 -5.95
C PRO A 76 -0.45 -7.26 -5.90
N LEU A 77 -0.62 -8.27 -5.03
CA LEU A 77 -1.92 -8.94 -4.87
C LEU A 77 -2.97 -7.96 -4.33
N LEU A 78 -2.58 -7.13 -3.38
CA LEU A 78 -3.44 -6.12 -2.77
C LEU A 78 -3.89 -5.07 -3.80
N VAL A 79 -2.98 -4.64 -4.66
CA VAL A 79 -3.27 -3.73 -5.78
C VAL A 79 -4.24 -4.35 -6.79
N ILE A 80 -4.11 -5.64 -7.10
CA ILE A 80 -5.05 -6.33 -7.99
C ILE A 80 -6.47 -6.31 -7.40
N LEU A 81 -6.61 -6.60 -6.10
CA LEU A 81 -7.90 -6.53 -5.42
C LEU A 81 -8.52 -5.13 -5.49
N GLU A 82 -7.68 -4.10 -5.36
CA GLU A 82 -8.08 -2.70 -5.47
C GLU A 82 -8.57 -2.34 -6.88
N ALA A 83 -7.80 -2.71 -7.89
CA ALA A 83 -8.15 -2.47 -9.29
C ALA A 83 -9.46 -3.19 -9.66
N MET A 84 -9.62 -4.44 -9.22
CA MET A 84 -10.85 -5.22 -9.40
C MET A 84 -12.07 -4.59 -8.70
N ALA A 85 -11.85 -3.90 -7.58
CA ALA A 85 -12.85 -3.12 -6.89
C ALA A 85 -13.21 -1.83 -7.65
N GLY A 86 -12.20 -1.08 -8.14
CA GLY A 86 -12.39 0.14 -8.93
C GLY A 86 -13.16 -0.12 -10.23
N ILE A 87 -12.78 -1.15 -11.00
CA ILE A 87 -13.53 -1.62 -12.18
C ILE A 87 -14.95 -2.03 -11.78
N GLY A 88 -15.10 -2.72 -10.65
CA GLY A 88 -16.38 -3.12 -10.11
C GLY A 88 -17.30 -1.93 -9.79
N LEU A 89 -16.77 -0.82 -9.29
CA LEU A 89 -17.54 0.40 -9.05
C LEU A 89 -18.00 1.06 -10.36
N ILE A 90 -17.14 1.08 -11.39
CA ILE A 90 -17.46 1.64 -12.71
C ILE A 90 -18.56 0.82 -13.40
N THR A 91 -18.50 -0.50 -13.27
CA THR A 91 -19.40 -1.46 -13.94
C THR A 91 -20.58 -1.92 -13.08
N ALA A 92 -20.77 -1.34 -11.89
CA ALA A 92 -21.80 -1.73 -10.92
C ALA A 92 -21.81 -3.24 -10.57
N SER A 93 -20.63 -3.82 -10.36
CA SER A 93 -20.47 -5.21 -9.92
C SER A 93 -20.95 -5.42 -8.48
N ARG A 94 -21.64 -6.53 -8.25
CA ARG A 94 -22.10 -6.99 -6.92
C ARG A 94 -20.98 -7.24 -5.91
N GLN A 95 -19.76 -7.45 -6.40
CA GLN A 95 -18.61 -7.75 -5.56
C GLN A 95 -17.73 -6.53 -5.30
N ALA A 96 -18.03 -5.36 -5.88
CA ALA A 96 -17.17 -4.18 -5.79
C ALA A 96 -16.91 -3.77 -4.33
N VAL A 97 -17.97 -3.62 -3.53
CA VAL A 97 -17.88 -3.23 -2.13
C VAL A 97 -17.20 -4.33 -1.29
N ALA A 98 -17.51 -5.60 -1.56
CA ALA A 98 -16.88 -6.72 -0.87
C ALA A 98 -15.36 -6.79 -1.13
N ARG A 99 -14.92 -6.55 -2.37
CA ARG A 99 -13.50 -6.49 -2.74
C ARG A 99 -12.80 -5.31 -2.07
N LEU A 100 -13.42 -4.14 -2.00
CA LEU A 100 -12.88 -2.99 -1.27
C LEU A 100 -12.75 -3.24 0.24
N ARG A 101 -13.71 -3.95 0.84
CA ARG A 101 -13.64 -4.35 2.25
C ARG A 101 -12.46 -5.30 2.49
N TRP A 102 -12.33 -6.34 1.67
CA TRP A 102 -11.20 -7.26 1.77
C TRP A 102 -9.87 -6.55 1.55
N TRP A 103 -9.78 -5.68 0.54
CA TRP A 103 -8.62 -4.84 0.31
C TRP A 103 -8.22 -4.04 1.57
N SER A 104 -9.17 -3.35 2.21
CA SER A 104 -8.91 -2.56 3.41
C SER A 104 -8.42 -3.43 4.57
N ILE A 105 -9.03 -4.61 4.78
CA ILE A 105 -8.60 -5.57 5.81
C ILE A 105 -7.19 -6.06 5.54
N PHE A 106 -6.92 -6.55 4.33
CA PHE A 106 -5.59 -7.04 3.95
C PHE A 106 -4.53 -5.94 4.08
N ARG A 107 -4.85 -4.70 3.71
CA ARG A 107 -3.92 -3.57 3.83
C ARG A 107 -3.58 -3.27 5.29
N ALA A 108 -4.57 -3.28 6.18
CA ALA A 108 -4.35 -3.10 7.61
C ALA A 108 -3.50 -4.24 8.20
N LEU A 109 -3.75 -5.48 7.79
CA LEU A 109 -2.95 -6.64 8.20
C LEU A 109 -1.49 -6.54 7.73
N LEU A 110 -1.25 -6.11 6.49
CA LEU A 110 0.12 -5.89 6.01
C LEU A 110 0.83 -4.74 6.73
N ALA A 111 0.12 -3.65 7.03
CA ALA A 111 0.69 -2.55 7.81
C ALA A 111 1.09 -3.01 9.22
N ALA A 112 0.23 -3.80 9.87
CA ALA A 112 0.53 -4.40 11.18
C ALA A 112 1.70 -5.40 11.11
N LEU A 113 1.74 -6.24 10.08
CA LEU A 113 2.85 -7.17 9.84
C LEU A 113 4.17 -6.41 9.62
N GLY A 114 4.16 -5.35 8.80
CA GLY A 114 5.31 -4.49 8.57
C GLY A 114 5.84 -3.85 9.85
N LEU A 115 4.95 -3.41 10.75
CA LEU A 115 5.32 -2.90 12.07
C LEU A 115 6.01 -3.97 12.92
N ILE A 116 5.40 -5.15 13.04
CA ILE A 116 5.95 -6.26 13.84
C ILE A 116 7.34 -6.62 13.33
N LEU A 117 7.47 -6.78 12.01
CA LEU A 117 8.74 -7.10 11.37
C LEU A 117 9.77 -5.97 11.56
N GLY A 118 9.36 -4.71 11.46
CA GLY A 118 10.22 -3.55 11.72
C GLY A 118 10.75 -3.48 13.16
N VAL A 119 9.93 -3.85 14.14
CA VAL A 119 10.36 -3.96 15.54
C VAL A 119 11.31 -5.14 15.75
N LEU A 120 11.00 -6.30 15.18
CA LEU A 120 11.83 -7.52 15.31
C LEU A 120 13.20 -7.39 14.64
N THR A 121 13.30 -6.57 13.59
CA THR A 121 14.54 -6.34 12.83
C THR A 121 15.23 -5.03 13.19
N LYS A 122 14.79 -4.35 14.26
CA LYS A 122 15.25 -3.02 14.63
C LYS A 122 16.76 -2.94 14.81
N GLU A 123 17.33 -3.77 15.70
CA GLU A 123 18.77 -3.76 16.00
C GLU A 123 19.60 -3.98 14.73
N ALA A 124 19.25 -5.00 13.93
CA ALA A 124 19.92 -5.29 12.67
C ALA A 124 19.82 -4.14 11.64
N ASN A 125 18.71 -3.38 11.63
CA ASN A 125 18.59 -2.21 10.77
C ASN A 125 19.41 -1.02 11.27
N ILE A 126 19.53 -0.84 12.58
CA ILE A 126 20.32 0.25 13.18
C ILE A 126 21.81 0.03 12.90
N ASP A 127 22.31 -1.18 13.18
CA ASP A 127 23.70 -1.54 12.92
C ASP A 127 24.04 -1.37 11.44
N PHE A 128 23.17 -1.87 10.55
CA PHE A 128 23.33 -1.69 9.11
C PHE A 128 23.32 -0.22 8.68
N GLN A 129 22.45 0.62 9.25
CA GLN A 129 22.40 2.05 8.92
C GLN A 129 23.66 2.79 9.37
N LEU A 130 24.21 2.45 10.54
CA LEU A 130 25.47 3.01 11.02
C LEU A 130 26.62 2.67 10.06
N GLU A 131 26.77 1.39 9.71
CA GLU A 131 27.80 0.95 8.76
C GLU A 131 27.62 1.59 7.37
N MET A 132 26.37 1.74 6.92
CA MET A 132 26.05 2.42 5.67
C MET A 132 26.46 3.91 5.71
N TYR A 133 26.17 4.61 6.80
CA TYR A 133 26.55 6.02 6.97
C TYR A 133 28.06 6.22 7.00
N GLU A 134 28.80 5.33 7.68
CA GLU A 134 30.26 5.33 7.67
C GLU A 134 30.82 5.15 6.25
N ALA A 135 30.27 4.19 5.49
CA ALA A 135 30.67 3.95 4.10
C ALA A 135 30.31 5.14 3.17
N MET A 136 29.17 5.79 3.39
CA MET A 136 28.78 6.99 2.63
C MET A 136 29.67 8.19 2.95
N GLU A 137 30.07 8.39 4.20
CA GLU A 137 31.02 9.44 4.59
C GLU A 137 32.38 9.20 3.93
N ALA A 138 32.86 7.95 3.92
CA ALA A 138 34.11 7.59 3.26
C ALA A 138 34.08 7.87 1.74
N SER A 139 32.93 7.68 1.09
CA SER A 139 32.74 7.91 -0.35
C SER A 139 32.55 9.39 -0.71
N LEU A 140 31.77 10.14 0.06
CA LEU A 140 31.41 11.53 -0.24
C LEU A 140 32.37 12.56 0.36
N GLY A 141 33.24 12.14 1.27
CA GLY A 141 34.28 12.95 1.90
C GLY A 141 33.87 13.52 3.27
N PRO A 142 34.86 14.00 4.04
CA PRO A 142 34.63 14.51 5.39
C PRO A 142 33.76 15.78 5.37
N GLY A 143 32.76 15.83 6.25
CA GLY A 143 31.87 17.00 6.41
C GLY A 143 30.45 16.82 5.86
N VAL A 144 30.12 15.65 5.31
CA VAL A 144 28.72 15.29 5.03
C VAL A 144 28.06 14.91 6.36
N PRO A 145 26.95 15.55 6.76
CA PRO A 145 26.35 15.34 8.09
C PRO A 145 25.55 14.03 8.11
N PHE A 146 26.25 12.91 8.24
CA PHE A 146 25.64 11.62 8.54
C PHE A 146 25.57 11.39 10.05
N PRO A 147 24.50 10.78 10.58
CA PRO A 147 24.43 10.43 11.99
C PRO A 147 25.46 9.34 12.32
N SER A 148 26.31 9.58 13.31
CA SER A 148 27.28 8.61 13.84
C SER A 148 26.94 8.12 15.26
N ASP A 149 25.96 8.76 15.91
CA ASP A 149 25.45 8.36 17.21
C ASP A 149 24.32 7.32 17.05
N PRO A 150 24.47 6.10 17.60
CA PRO A 150 23.43 5.07 17.57
C PRO A 150 22.07 5.56 18.08
N GLN A 151 22.03 6.45 19.07
CA GLN A 151 20.76 6.98 19.59
C GLN A 151 20.02 7.84 18.57
N GLN A 152 20.75 8.61 17.75
CA GLN A 152 20.14 9.44 16.69
C GLN A 152 19.59 8.57 15.55
N VAL A 153 20.31 7.50 15.19
CA VAL A 153 19.86 6.52 14.20
C VAL A 153 18.62 5.79 14.70
N GLU A 154 18.62 5.34 15.96
CA GLU A 154 17.47 4.70 16.58
C GLU A 154 16.23 5.60 16.61
N GLN A 155 16.38 6.86 17.01
CA GLN A 155 15.28 7.84 17.01
C GLN A 155 14.72 8.03 15.61
N SER A 156 15.59 8.15 14.60
CA SER A 156 15.20 8.29 13.20
C SER A 156 14.46 7.05 12.70
N TYR A 157 14.94 5.85 13.06
CA TYR A 157 14.30 4.59 12.72
C TYR A 157 12.92 4.46 13.37
N ASN A 158 12.79 4.75 14.66
CA ASN A 158 11.52 4.71 15.38
C ASN A 158 10.51 5.73 14.81
N PHE A 159 10.98 6.94 14.47
CA PHE A 159 10.14 7.94 13.82
C PHE A 159 9.69 7.46 12.43
N GLY A 160 10.59 6.86 11.65
CA GLY A 160 10.27 6.25 10.35
C GLY A 160 9.21 5.16 10.47
N LEU A 161 9.34 4.26 11.47
CA LEU A 161 8.33 3.22 11.76
C LEU A 161 6.97 3.84 12.13
N LEU A 162 6.95 4.91 12.93
CA LEU A 162 5.71 5.60 13.30
C LEU A 162 5.04 6.24 12.08
N VAL A 163 5.81 6.93 11.23
CA VAL A 163 5.27 7.54 10.00
C VAL A 163 4.75 6.46 9.05
N ALA A 164 5.49 5.37 8.87
CA ALA A 164 5.06 4.24 8.06
C ALA A 164 3.77 3.61 8.59
N LEU A 165 3.63 3.49 9.91
CA LEU A 165 2.40 3.02 10.56
C LEU A 165 1.23 3.96 10.29
N LEU A 166 1.42 5.26 10.52
CA LEU A 166 0.37 6.27 10.33
C LEU A 166 -0.11 6.31 8.88
N LEU A 167 0.80 6.34 7.91
CA LEU A 167 0.45 6.33 6.49
C LEU A 167 -0.13 4.98 6.05
N GLY A 168 0.44 3.88 6.54
CA GLY A 168 0.00 2.52 6.26
C GLY A 168 -1.40 2.21 6.78
N LEU A 169 -1.79 2.82 7.90
CA LEU A 169 -3.10 2.64 8.54
C LEU A 169 -4.13 3.72 8.18
N ALA A 170 -3.72 4.95 7.86
CA ALA A 170 -4.66 6.06 7.61
C ALA A 170 -5.63 5.76 6.45
N ALA A 171 -5.10 5.30 5.32
CA ALA A 171 -5.91 4.97 4.15
C ALA A 171 -6.87 3.78 4.39
N PRO A 172 -6.42 2.60 4.88
CA PRO A 172 -7.32 1.46 5.09
C PRO A 172 -8.27 1.62 6.27
N ILE A 173 -7.92 2.35 7.33
CA ILE A 173 -8.86 2.60 8.44
C ILE A 173 -9.94 3.57 7.99
N GLY A 174 -9.59 4.68 7.31
CA GLY A 174 -10.58 5.63 6.82
C GLY A 174 -11.57 5.01 5.82
N VAL A 175 -11.05 4.32 4.80
CA VAL A 175 -11.86 3.64 3.78
C VAL A 175 -12.58 2.42 4.37
N GLY A 176 -11.89 1.64 5.22
CA GLY A 176 -12.44 0.45 5.87
C GLY A 176 -13.61 0.78 6.79
N LEU A 177 -13.45 1.75 7.68
CA LEU A 177 -14.53 2.21 8.56
C LEU A 177 -15.70 2.80 7.76
N TRP A 178 -15.42 3.51 6.66
CA TRP A 178 -16.45 4.02 5.77
C TRP A 178 -17.25 2.89 5.08
N LEU A 179 -16.57 1.84 4.63
CA LEU A 179 -17.17 0.67 3.96
C LEU A 179 -17.85 -0.30 4.93
N MET A 180 -17.34 -0.42 6.15
CA MET A 180 -17.88 -1.29 7.20
C MET A 180 -19.03 -0.62 7.96
N GLY A 181 -19.06 0.72 8.00
CA GLY A 181 -20.24 1.46 8.42
C GLY A 181 -21.42 1.26 7.46
N GLY A 182 -22.63 1.62 7.89
CA GLY A 182 -23.86 1.51 7.09
C GLY A 182 -23.87 2.29 5.75
N ARG A 183 -22.77 2.98 5.40
CA ARG A 183 -22.57 3.61 4.09
C ARG A 183 -22.14 2.61 3.02
N GLY A 184 -21.36 1.58 3.37
CA GLY A 184 -20.97 0.54 2.40
C GLY A 184 -22.15 -0.34 1.97
N THR A 185 -23.09 -0.62 2.90
CA THR A 185 -24.34 -1.33 2.56
C THR A 185 -25.22 -0.48 1.65
N ARG A 186 -25.39 0.81 1.94
CA ARG A 186 -26.11 1.75 1.05
C ARG A 186 -25.48 1.86 -0.34
N LEU A 187 -24.15 1.87 -0.42
CA LEU A 187 -23.45 1.86 -1.71
C LEU A 187 -23.74 0.56 -2.48
N GLN A 188 -23.71 -0.59 -1.80
CA GLN A 188 -24.03 -1.88 -2.41
C GLN A 188 -25.48 -1.91 -2.91
N GLU A 189 -26.43 -1.47 -2.08
CA GLU A 189 -27.85 -1.34 -2.44
C GLU A 189 -28.06 -0.44 -3.65
N ARG A 190 -27.36 0.69 -3.74
CA ARG A 190 -27.42 1.59 -4.90
C ARG A 190 -26.92 0.91 -6.18
N LEU A 191 -25.81 0.17 -6.11
CA LEU A 191 -25.28 -0.58 -7.26
C LEU A 191 -26.25 -1.69 -7.70
N ASP A 192 -26.88 -2.36 -6.74
CA ASP A 192 -27.87 -3.40 -7.02
C ASP A 192 -29.15 -2.82 -7.67
N MET A 193 -29.66 -1.68 -7.16
CA MET A 193 -30.79 -0.97 -7.78
C MET A 193 -30.49 -0.52 -9.21
N TRP A 194 -29.32 0.08 -9.44
CA TRP A 194 -28.89 0.49 -10.78
C TRP A 194 -28.85 -0.70 -11.76
N ARG A 195 -28.31 -1.83 -11.31
CA ARG A 195 -28.20 -3.05 -12.13
C ARG A 195 -29.57 -3.61 -12.50
N VAL A 196 -30.51 -3.61 -11.56
CA VAL A 196 -31.88 -4.07 -11.80
C VAL A 196 -32.57 -3.17 -12.82
N ALA A 197 -32.44 -1.85 -12.69
CA ALA A 197 -33.04 -0.89 -13.62
C ALA A 197 -32.46 -0.95 -15.04
N THR A 198 -31.17 -1.23 -15.18
CA THR A 198 -30.47 -1.25 -16.48
C THR A 198 -30.42 -2.63 -17.14
N GLY A 199 -30.99 -3.67 -16.51
CA GLY A 199 -30.87 -5.06 -16.99
C GLY A 199 -29.43 -5.57 -17.02
N GLY A 200 -28.53 -4.97 -16.23
CA GLY A 200 -27.11 -5.31 -16.19
C GLY A 200 -26.24 -4.71 -17.29
N ARG A 201 -26.72 -3.70 -18.02
CA ARG A 201 -25.88 -2.91 -18.94
C ARG A 201 -25.07 -1.86 -18.17
N PRO A 202 -23.76 -1.71 -18.43
CA PRO A 202 -22.90 -0.73 -17.75
C PRO A 202 -23.19 0.74 -18.09
#